data_AF-B8HN49-F1
#
_entry.id   AF-B8HN49-F1
#
_cell.length_a   1.000
_cell.length_b   1.000
_cell.length_c   1.000
_cell.angle_alpha   90.00
_cell.angle_beta   90.00
_cell.angle_gamma   90.00
#
_symmetry.space_group_name_H-M   'P 1'
#
loop_
_entity.id
_entity.type
_entity.pdbx_description
1 polymer ?
#
loop_
_entity_poly.entity_id
_entity_poly.type
_entity_poly.pdbx_seq_one_letter_code
_entity_poly.pdbx_strand_id
1 'polypeptide(L)'
;MQLTPAELAQVQQSLSQYEPAHSALTTLVDHNGDLEASLETHLQSQMGQAMFGERSLRQVTLEVLRNELCGDDGFRGKLTEYTKNKDSAPLLTGLIVYLATQVALPIPIDPGLATLVVLYIAKIGLNVFCEYTKPEPS
;
A
#
# COMPACT_ATOMS: atom_id res chain seq x y z
N MET A 1 0.09 4.03 -11.28
CA MET A 1 -0.07 2.56 -11.41
C MET A 1 -1.53 2.18 -11.25
N GLN A 2 -2.13 1.32 -12.08
CA GLN A 2 -3.59 1.17 -12.11
C GLN A 2 -4.09 -0.28 -11.89
N LEU A 3 -5.13 -0.43 -11.05
CA LEU A 3 -5.95 -1.63 -10.95
C LEU A 3 -6.94 -1.70 -12.11
N THR A 4 -7.12 -2.88 -12.69
CA THR A 4 -8.19 -3.13 -13.66
C THR A 4 -9.55 -3.08 -12.97
N PRO A 5 -10.66 -2.86 -13.71
CA PRO A 5 -12.01 -2.90 -13.11
C PRO A 5 -12.32 -4.21 -12.37
N ALA A 6 -11.81 -5.33 -12.87
CA ALA A 6 -11.97 -6.64 -12.22
C ALA A 6 -11.19 -6.73 -10.89
N GLU A 7 -9.93 -6.26 -10.86
CA GLU A 7 -9.13 -6.22 -9.63
C GLU A 7 -9.75 -5.26 -8.60
N LEU A 8 -10.25 -4.10 -9.03
CA LEU A 8 -10.92 -3.15 -8.14
C LEU A 8 -12.17 -3.77 -7.51
N ALA A 9 -13.03 -4.41 -8.32
CA ALA A 9 -14.23 -5.09 -7.82
C ALA A 9 -13.88 -6.23 -6.84
N GLN A 10 -12.85 -7.02 -7.16
CA GLN A 10 -12.37 -8.10 -6.30
C GLN A 10 -11.85 -7.57 -4.94
N VAL A 11 -11.08 -6.49 -4.96
CA VAL A 11 -10.56 -5.84 -3.75
C VAL A 11 -11.70 -5.27 -2.90
N GLN A 12 -12.67 -4.60 -3.52
CA GLN A 12 -13.88 -4.11 -2.83
C GLN A 12 -14.65 -5.25 -2.18
N GLN A 13 -14.83 -6.37 -2.89
CA GLN A 13 -15.50 -7.55 -2.34
C GLN A 13 -14.73 -8.15 -1.17
N SER A 14 -13.41 -8.32 -1.33
CA SER A 14 -12.53 -8.92 -0.33
C SER A 14 -12.45 -8.09 0.96
N LEU A 15 -12.51 -6.77 0.83
CA LEU A 15 -12.42 -5.83 1.95
C LEU A 15 -13.78 -5.27 2.39
N SER A 16 -14.88 -5.78 1.84
CA SER A 16 -16.24 -5.30 2.15
C SER A 16 -16.56 -5.32 3.65
N GLN A 17 -16.08 -6.34 4.36
CA GLN A 17 -16.27 -6.50 5.81
C GLN A 17 -15.13 -5.93 6.66
N TYR A 18 -14.09 -5.38 6.03
CA TYR A 18 -12.95 -4.78 6.72
C TYR A 18 -13.08 -3.25 6.68
N GLU A 19 -13.94 -2.72 7.56
CA GLU A 19 -14.20 -1.28 7.75
C GLU A 19 -12.93 -0.40 7.75
N PRO A 20 -11.80 -0.78 8.38
CA PRO A 20 -10.61 0.06 8.37
C PRO A 20 -10.01 0.33 6.98
N ALA A 21 -10.34 -0.47 5.96
CA ALA A 21 -9.91 -0.24 4.58
C ALA A 21 -10.89 0.61 3.76
N HIS A 22 -12.09 0.93 4.27
CA HIS A 22 -13.13 1.59 3.47
C HIS A 22 -12.70 2.95 2.93
N SER A 23 -11.96 3.75 3.71
CA SER A 23 -11.44 5.03 3.23
C SER A 23 -10.52 4.85 2.01
N ALA A 24 -9.65 3.84 2.03
CA ALA A 24 -8.78 3.51 0.91
C ALA A 24 -9.56 3.00 -0.31
N LEU A 25 -10.61 2.21 -0.09
CA LEU A 25 -11.49 1.76 -1.17
C LEU A 25 -12.21 2.93 -1.83
N THR A 26 -12.72 3.89 -1.05
CA THR A 26 -13.33 5.11 -1.58
C THR A 26 -12.32 5.89 -2.44
N THR A 27 -11.13 6.15 -1.91
CA THR A 27 -10.08 6.85 -2.67
C THR A 27 -9.66 6.09 -3.93
N LEU A 28 -9.61 4.76 -3.92
CA LEU A 28 -9.35 3.97 -5.12
C LEU A 28 -10.44 4.14 -6.18
N VAL A 29 -11.70 4.13 -5.78
CA VAL A 29 -12.82 4.34 -6.71
C VAL A 29 -12.78 5.73 -7.31
N ASP A 30 -12.57 6.77 -6.49
CA ASP A 30 -12.52 8.17 -6.94
C ASP A 30 -11.38 8.41 -7.95
N HIS A 31 -10.29 7.67 -7.81
CA HIS A 31 -9.14 7.70 -8.72
C HIS A 31 -9.15 6.60 -9.80
N ASN A 32 -10.29 5.94 -10.04
CA ASN A 32 -10.46 4.91 -11.07
C ASN A 32 -9.42 3.77 -10.98
N GLY A 33 -9.07 3.37 -9.76
CA GLY A 33 -8.10 2.32 -9.46
C GLY A 33 -6.64 2.76 -9.57
N ASP A 34 -6.33 4.05 -9.73
CA ASP A 34 -4.95 4.54 -9.74
C ASP A 34 -4.35 4.56 -8.32
N LEU A 35 -3.56 3.54 -8.04
CA LEU A 35 -2.89 3.33 -6.76
C LEU A 35 -1.92 4.46 -6.38
N GLU A 36 -1.28 5.11 -7.37
CA GLU A 36 -0.34 6.20 -7.08
C GLU A 36 -1.09 7.45 -6.68
N ALA A 37 -2.12 7.82 -7.46
CA ALA A 37 -2.95 8.97 -7.16
C ALA A 37 -3.70 8.77 -5.83
N SER A 38 -4.23 7.57 -5.57
CA SER A 38 -4.88 7.27 -4.30
C SER A 38 -3.93 7.34 -3.12
N LEU A 39 -2.70 6.81 -3.25
CA LEU A 39 -1.68 6.90 -2.21
C LEU A 39 -1.34 8.37 -1.90
N GLU A 40 -1.17 9.18 -2.94
CA GLU A 40 -0.86 10.60 -2.79
C GLU A 40 -2.00 11.39 -2.13
N THR A 41 -3.24 11.18 -2.57
CA THR A 41 -4.43 11.79 -1.95
C THR A 41 -4.58 11.39 -0.49
N HIS A 42 -4.37 10.11 -0.16
CA HIS A 42 -4.50 9.63 1.22
C HIS A 42 -3.38 10.17 2.12
N LEU A 43 -2.14 10.26 1.61
CA LEU A 43 -1.04 10.89 2.35
C LEU A 43 -1.30 12.38 2.62
N GLN A 44 -1.83 13.11 1.63
CA GLN A 44 -2.18 14.52 1.78
C GLN A 44 -3.33 14.74 2.78
N SER A 45 -4.31 13.84 2.82
CA SER A 45 -5.44 13.95 3.77
C SER A 45 -4.99 13.73 5.22
N GLN A 46 -4.00 12.86 5.45
CA GLN A 46 -3.49 12.54 6.78
C GLN A 46 -2.45 13.53 7.30
N MET A 47 -1.49 13.92 6.45
CA MET A 47 -0.33 14.74 6.86
C MET A 47 -0.46 16.21 6.47
N GLY A 48 -1.55 16.58 5.77
CA GLY A 48 -1.77 17.89 5.18
C GLY A 48 -0.88 18.15 3.95
N GLN A 49 -0.94 19.36 3.40
CA GLN A 49 -0.04 19.83 2.34
C GLN A 49 1.35 20.19 2.88
N ALA A 50 1.92 19.35 3.75
CA ALA A 50 3.28 19.59 4.23
C ALA A 50 4.24 19.53 3.03
N MET A 51 4.82 20.67 2.67
CA MET A 51 5.87 20.76 1.67
C MET A 51 7.16 20.23 2.30
N PHE A 52 7.47 18.95 2.08
CA PHE A 52 8.73 18.33 2.51
C PHE A 52 9.88 18.73 1.57
N GLY A 53 10.19 20.03 1.48
CA GLY A 53 11.30 20.53 0.66
C GLY A 53 11.24 20.04 -0.80
N GLU A 54 12.37 19.59 -1.34
CA GLU A 54 12.48 19.11 -2.73
C GLU A 54 11.86 17.72 -2.96
N ARG A 55 11.53 16.96 -1.90
CA ARG A 55 11.02 15.59 -2.02
C ARG A 55 9.53 15.51 -1.70
N SER A 56 8.77 14.80 -2.53
CA SER A 56 7.34 14.65 -2.26
C SER A 56 7.10 13.72 -1.07
N LEU A 57 6.01 13.96 -0.33
CA LEU A 57 5.51 13.08 0.75
C LEU A 57 5.49 11.60 0.33
N ARG A 58 5.09 11.37 -0.91
CA ARG A 58 5.05 10.05 -1.54
C ARG A 58 6.44 9.42 -1.66
N GLN A 59 7.43 10.17 -2.15
CA GLN A 59 8.80 9.67 -2.29
C GLN A 59 9.38 9.24 -0.93
N VAL A 60 9.24 10.09 0.09
CA VAL A 60 9.71 9.79 1.45
C VAL A 60 8.98 8.56 2.01
N THR A 61 7.68 8.46 1.81
CA THR A 61 6.89 7.29 2.24
C THR A 61 7.36 6.01 1.57
N LEU A 62 7.59 6.03 0.25
CA LEU A 62 8.06 4.86 -0.50
C LEU A 62 9.47 4.44 -0.07
N GLU A 63 10.36 5.40 0.21
CA GLU A 63 11.71 5.15 0.72
C GLU A 63 11.66 4.47 2.10
N VAL A 64 10.84 5.00 3.01
CA VAL A 64 10.62 4.41 4.34
C VAL A 64 10.08 2.98 4.23
N LEU A 65 9.03 2.78 3.44
CA LEU A 65 8.44 1.46 3.22
C LEU A 65 9.45 0.48 2.62
N ARG A 66 10.32 0.92 1.72
CA ARG A 66 11.40 0.11 1.18
C ARG A 66 12.37 -0.34 2.27
N ASN A 67 12.83 0.59 3.11
CA ASN A 67 13.80 0.28 4.16
C ASN A 67 13.27 -0.77 5.14
N GLU A 68 11.97 -0.73 5.43
CA GLU A 68 11.35 -1.70 6.33
C GLU A 68 10.96 -3.01 5.63
N LEU A 69 10.39 -2.97 4.43
CA LEU A 69 9.76 -4.14 3.82
C LEU A 69 10.70 -5.00 2.97
N CYS A 70 11.75 -4.42 2.39
CA CYS A 70 12.60 -5.16 1.45
C CYS A 70 13.43 -6.27 2.12
N GLY A 71 13.72 -6.11 3.41
CA GLY A 71 14.36 -7.10 4.27
C GLY A 71 13.41 -7.89 5.18
N ASP A 72 12.10 -7.64 5.13
CA ASP A 72 11.12 -8.30 6.00
C ASP A 72 10.63 -9.62 5.39
N ASP A 73 11.19 -10.74 5.89
CA ASP A 73 10.81 -12.09 5.49
C ASP A 73 9.37 -12.45 5.88
N GLY A 74 8.85 -11.89 6.98
CA GLY A 74 7.47 -12.09 7.42
C GLY A 74 6.47 -11.45 6.47
N PHE A 75 6.72 -10.21 6.07
CA PHE A 75 5.94 -9.52 5.05
C PHE A 75 6.01 -10.25 3.70
N ARG A 76 7.22 -10.62 3.27
CA ARG A 76 7.45 -11.37 2.03
C ARG A 76 6.68 -12.70 2.01
N GLY A 77 6.69 -13.43 3.12
CA GLY A 77 5.94 -14.68 3.28
C GLY A 77 4.43 -14.48 3.10
N LYS A 78 3.85 -13.54 3.86
CA LYS A 78 2.41 -13.22 3.78
C LYS A 78 1.98 -12.73 2.41
N LEU A 79 2.80 -11.88 1.77
CA LEU A 79 2.55 -11.42 0.41
C LEU A 79 2.59 -12.59 -0.60
N THR A 80 3.52 -13.52 -0.42
CA THR A 80 3.61 -14.72 -1.27
C THR A 80 2.39 -15.62 -1.11
N GLU A 81 1.87 -15.77 0.11
CA GLU A 81 0.63 -16.52 0.35
C GLU A 81 -0.57 -15.83 -0.31
N TYR A 82 -0.72 -14.52 -0.12
CA TYR A 82 -1.80 -13.75 -0.74
C TYR A 82 -1.75 -13.80 -2.26
N THR A 83 -0.57 -13.62 -2.87
CA THR A 83 -0.44 -13.62 -4.35
C THR A 83 -0.76 -14.97 -4.98
N LYS A 84 -0.63 -16.09 -4.24
CA LYS A 84 -1.08 -17.42 -4.67
C LYS A 84 -2.60 -17.60 -4.58
N ASN A 85 -3.28 -16.84 -3.72
CA ASN A 85 -4.73 -16.90 -3.51
C ASN A 85 -5.32 -15.50 -3.31
N LYS A 86 -5.42 -14.74 -4.40
CA LYS A 86 -5.82 -13.32 -4.38
C LYS A 86 -7.26 -13.08 -3.96
N ASP A 87 -8.12 -14.11 -4.02
CA ASP A 87 -9.52 -14.07 -3.58
C ASP A 87 -9.67 -14.25 -2.07
N SER A 88 -8.59 -14.56 -1.35
CA SER A 88 -8.62 -14.75 0.08
C SER A 88 -8.63 -13.44 0.84
N ALA A 89 -9.84 -12.98 1.21
CA ALA A 89 -10.04 -11.86 2.10
C ALA A 89 -9.22 -11.95 3.41
N PRO A 90 -9.14 -13.11 4.11
CA PRO A 90 -8.31 -13.22 5.32
C PRO A 90 -6.82 -13.00 5.08
N LEU A 91 -6.28 -13.44 3.93
CA LEU A 91 -4.86 -13.21 3.60
C LEU A 91 -4.59 -11.73 3.31
N LEU A 92 -5.49 -11.08 2.57
CA LEU A 92 -5.38 -9.65 2.29
C LEU A 92 -5.46 -8.82 3.59
N THR A 93 -6.49 -9.05 4.41
CA THR A 93 -6.65 -8.37 5.71
C THR A 93 -5.48 -8.66 6.65
N GLY A 94 -4.99 -9.90 6.70
CA GLY A 94 -3.83 -10.27 7.50
C GLY A 94 -2.55 -9.54 7.07
N LEU A 95 -2.37 -9.30 5.78
CA LEU A 95 -1.24 -8.54 5.25
C LEU A 95 -1.35 -7.05 5.57
N ILE A 96 -2.56 -6.48 5.48
CA ILE A 96 -2.84 -5.08 5.87
C ILE A 96 -2.57 -4.87 7.36
N VAL A 97 -3.09 -5.76 8.21
CA VAL A 97 -2.86 -5.70 9.67
C VAL A 97 -1.39 -5.87 10.01
N TYR A 98 -0.67 -6.77 9.33
CA TYR A 98 0.77 -6.93 9.53
C TYR A 98 1.51 -5.63 9.22
N LEU A 99 1.25 -5.02 8.07
CA LEU A 99 1.87 -3.74 7.70
C LEU A 99 1.54 -2.62 8.70
N ALA A 100 0.29 -2.51 9.14
CA ALA A 100 -0.16 -1.46 10.04
C ALA A 100 0.33 -1.62 11.50
N THR A 101 0.74 -2.82 11.93
CA THR A 101 1.00 -3.09 13.36
C THR A 101 2.38 -3.67 13.66
N GLN A 102 2.99 -4.40 12.71
CA GLN A 102 4.25 -5.12 12.95
C GLN A 102 5.44 -4.44 12.27
N VAL A 103 5.19 -3.62 11.24
CA VAL A 103 6.25 -2.88 10.55
C VAL A 103 6.48 -1.59 11.31
N ALA A 104 7.70 -1.42 11.85
CA ALA A 104 8.08 -0.30 12.70
C ALA A 104 8.30 0.97 11.86
N LEU A 105 7.21 1.57 11.41
CA LEU A 105 7.26 2.71 10.51
C LEU A 105 7.45 4.01 11.30
N PRO A 106 8.34 4.92 10.86
CA PRO A 106 8.52 6.23 11.47
C PRO A 106 7.32 7.16 11.26
N ILE A 107 6.37 6.77 10.40
CA ILE A 107 5.10 7.46 10.16
C ILE A 107 3.94 6.61 10.71
N PRO A 108 2.93 7.21 11.35
CA PRO A 108 1.71 6.49 11.70
C PRO A 108 1.04 6.03 10.40
N ILE A 109 1.00 4.71 10.16
CA ILE A 109 0.24 4.14 9.06
C ILE A 109 -1.12 3.72 9.59
N ASP A 110 -2.16 4.39 9.11
CA ASP A 110 -3.52 3.93 9.34
C ASP A 110 -3.84 2.71 8.45
N PRO A 111 -4.89 1.94 8.78
CA PRO A 111 -5.27 0.79 7.98
C PRO A 111 -5.62 1.12 6.51
N GLY A 112 -6.05 2.35 6.21
CA GLY A 112 -6.30 2.80 4.83
C GLY A 112 -5.01 2.92 4.01
N LEU A 113 -4.01 3.59 4.56
CA LEU A 113 -2.69 3.73 3.95
C LEU A 113 -2.02 2.36 3.80
N ALA A 114 -2.11 1.51 4.83
CA ALA A 114 -1.64 0.14 4.75
C ALA A 114 -2.32 -0.64 3.62
N THR A 115 -3.64 -0.46 3.43
CA THR A 115 -4.38 -1.07 2.32
C THR A 115 -3.82 -0.64 0.98
N LEU A 116 -3.64 0.66 0.74
CA LEU A 116 -3.10 1.17 -0.52
C LEU A 116 -1.69 0.65 -0.81
N VAL A 117 -0.83 0.63 0.20
CA VAL A 117 0.55 0.11 0.08
C VAL A 117 0.56 -1.38 -0.23
N VAL A 118 -0.25 -2.17 0.48
CA VAL A 118 -0.35 -3.61 0.23
C VAL A 118 -0.82 -3.89 -1.19
N LEU A 119 -1.84 -3.17 -1.68
CA LEU A 119 -2.34 -3.32 -3.04
C LEU A 119 -1.30 -2.87 -4.07
N TYR A 120 -0.59 -1.78 -3.80
CA TYR A 120 0.51 -1.30 -4.64
C TYR A 120 1.57 -2.39 -4.80
N ILE A 121 2.08 -2.93 -3.68
CA ILE A 121 3.12 -3.95 -3.70
C ILE A 121 2.61 -5.27 -4.29
N ALA A 122 1.36 -5.66 -4.01
CA ALA A 122 0.75 -6.85 -4.61
C ALA A 122 0.58 -6.74 -6.13
N LYS A 123 0.40 -5.52 -6.66
CA LYS A 123 0.28 -5.27 -8.10
C LYS A 123 1.60 -5.44 -8.85
N ILE A 124 2.71 -4.95 -8.31
CA ILE A 124 4.03 -5.03 -8.97
C ILE A 124 4.95 -6.13 -8.48
N GLY A 125 4.68 -6.68 -7.30
CA GLY A 125 5.56 -7.56 -6.58
C GLY A 125 6.62 -6.81 -5.76
N LEU A 126 6.99 -7.40 -4.62
CA LEU A 126 7.93 -6.81 -3.66
C LEU A 126 9.31 -6.56 -4.26
N ASN A 127 9.82 -7.47 -5.10
CA ASN A 127 11.15 -7.27 -5.71
C ASN A 127 11.16 -6.04 -6.63
N VAL A 128 10.12 -5.84 -7.44
CA VAL A 128 10.00 -4.66 -8.31
C VAL A 128 9.86 -3.40 -7.47
N PHE A 129 9.04 -3.46 -6.41
CA PHE A 129 8.93 -2.35 -5.45
C PHE A 129 10.30 -1.95 -4.88
N CYS A 130 11.10 -2.93 -4.43
CA CYS A 130 12.42 -2.70 -3.86
C CYS A 130 13.44 -2.15 -4.87
N GLU A 131 13.34 -2.51 -6.14
CA GLU A 131 14.21 -1.95 -7.18
C GLU A 131 13.76 -0.54 -7.59
N TYR A 132 12.46 -0.35 -7.80
CA TYR A 132 11.86 0.93 -8.24
C TYR A 132 12.04 2.06 -7.23
N THR A 133 12.03 1.74 -5.94
CA THR A 133 12.19 2.71 -4.85
C THR A 133 13.66 2.94 -4.48
N LYS A 134 14.63 2.53 -5.32
CA LYS A 134 16.05 2.83 -5.07
C LYS A 134 16.28 4.33 -5.15
N PRO A 135 17.04 4.92 -4.20
CA PRO A 135 17.47 6.30 -4.36
C PRO A 135 18.29 6.41 -5.65
N GLU A 136 18.04 7.47 -6.44
CA GLU A 136 18.85 7.73 -7.62
C GLU A 136 20.31 7.95 -7.18
N PRO A 137 21.29 7.36 -7.89
CA PRO A 137 22.69 7.59 -7.59
C PRO A 137 23.01 9.07 -7.77
N SER A 138 23.59 9.67 -6.73
CA SER A 138 24.01 11.07 -6.65
C SER A 138 25.15 11.40 -7.61
#